data_AF-A0A8T8LI33-F1
#
_entry.id   AF-A0A8T8LI33-F1
#
_cell.length_a   1.000
_cell.length_b   1.000
_cell.length_c   1.000
_cell.angle_alpha   90.00
_cell.angle_beta   90.00
_cell.angle_gamma   90.00
#
_symmetry.space_group_name_H-M   'P 1'
#
loop_
_entity.id
_entity.type
_entity.pdbx_description
1 polymer ?
#
loop_
_entity_poly.entity_id
_entity_poly.type
_entity_poly.pdbx_seq_one_letter_code
_entity_poly.pdbx_strand_id
1 'polypeptide(L)'
;MSAAQISVPEFLLNVPYRIWLALGVLLLGLVLAYLTGVINRRLLRRAGVPEVIEGTAFERTAREFDTSTVRILAKLSSYFILAVTVIVALTVADVNYLEQFWSGVAAFLPRLFVAVVVFIVGIVVGDKAELLVAERLRGIKLPELGVLPTLVKYSVVYVATLIALGQVGVQTLALIVLLAAYAFALVLFAALATKDLVASAAAGVFLLLRQPYGIGDEVRVAGERGVVQEVDLFVTHIETDGEEHVVPNHAVFREGIVLIRD
;
A
#
# COMPACT_ATOMS: atom_id res chain seq x y z
N MET A 1 -39.12 12.00 -63.16
CA MET A 1 -38.54 11.90 -61.80
C MET A 1 -37.04 11.89 -61.96
N SER A 2 -36.41 13.07 -61.95
CA SER A 2 -34.97 13.23 -62.12
C SER A 2 -34.32 13.15 -60.75
N ALA A 3 -33.52 12.11 -60.50
CA ALA A 3 -32.63 12.10 -59.35
C ALA A 3 -31.65 13.27 -59.53
N ALA A 4 -31.80 14.32 -58.72
CA ALA A 4 -30.82 15.38 -58.64
C ALA A 4 -29.50 14.73 -58.20
N GLN A 5 -28.56 14.60 -59.14
CA GLN A 5 -27.18 14.26 -58.83
C GLN A 5 -26.63 15.42 -58.00
N ILE A 6 -26.72 15.31 -56.67
CA ILE A 6 -26.02 16.23 -55.78
C ILE A 6 -24.55 16.11 -56.12
N SER A 7 -24.01 17.16 -56.71
CA SER A 7 -22.60 17.23 -57.00
C SER A 7 -21.85 17.25 -55.65
N VAL A 8 -20.75 16.51 -55.52
CA VAL A 8 -19.92 16.49 -54.29
C VAL A 8 -19.64 17.90 -53.72
N PRO A 9 -19.42 18.96 -54.54
CA PRO A 9 -19.28 20.33 -54.05
C PRO A 9 -20.51 20.89 -53.33
N GLU A 10 -21.73 20.63 -53.81
CA GLU A 10 -22.96 21.12 -53.16
C GLU A 10 -23.26 20.41 -51.84
N PHE A 11 -22.86 19.15 -51.71
CA PHE A 11 -22.98 18.42 -50.44
C PHE A 11 -22.07 19.01 -49.35
N LEU A 12 -20.82 19.33 -49.69
CA LEU A 12 -19.83 19.86 -48.74
C LEU A 12 -20.19 21.26 -48.20
N LEU A 13 -20.86 22.08 -49.02
CA LEU A 13 -21.31 23.42 -48.63
C LEU A 13 -22.52 23.39 -47.67
N ASN A 14 -23.28 22.30 -47.66
CA ASN A 14 -24.45 22.13 -46.77
C ASN A 14 -24.09 21.51 -45.40
N VAL A 15 -22.84 21.13 -45.18
CA VAL A 15 -22.37 20.60 -43.89
C VAL A 15 -22.24 21.75 -42.88
N PRO A 16 -22.87 21.66 -41.69
CA PRO A 16 -22.71 22.68 -40.65
C PRO A 16 -21.24 22.92 -40.28
N TYR A 17 -20.83 24.18 -40.12
CA TYR A 17 -19.45 24.57 -39.77
C TYR A 17 -18.91 23.85 -38.51
N ARG A 18 -19.80 23.52 -37.56
CA ARG A 18 -19.47 22.75 -36.35
C ARG A 18 -18.91 21.37 -36.63
N ILE A 19 -19.35 20.71 -37.71
CA ILE A 19 -18.83 19.40 -38.12
C ILE A 19 -17.40 19.53 -38.64
N TRP A 20 -17.10 20.58 -39.42
CA TRP A 20 -15.74 20.88 -39.87
C TRP A 20 -14.81 21.20 -38.69
N LEU A 21 -15.29 21.96 -37.70
CA LEU A 21 -14.54 22.19 -36.46
C LEU A 21 -14.26 20.88 -35.70
N ALA A 22 -15.26 20.02 -35.54
CA ALA A 22 -15.10 18.73 -34.87
C ALA A 22 -14.08 17.83 -35.59
N LEU A 23 -14.10 17.80 -36.93
CA LEU A 23 -13.09 17.10 -37.72
C LEU A 23 -11.68 17.69 -37.51
N GLY A 24 -11.56 19.02 -37.46
CA GLY A 24 -10.30 19.70 -37.12
C GLY A 24 -9.78 19.30 -35.74
N VAL A 25 -10.65 19.23 -34.73
CA VAL A 25 -10.32 18.77 -33.38
C VAL A 25 -9.83 17.32 -33.39
N LEU A 26 -10.49 16.42 -34.13
CA LEU A 26 -10.08 15.02 -34.23
C LEU A 26 -8.69 14.87 -34.89
N LEU A 27 -8.43 15.61 -35.96
CA LEU A 27 -7.12 15.59 -36.64
C LEU A 27 -6.01 16.09 -35.72
N LEU A 28 -6.23 17.23 -35.06
CA LEU A 28 -5.28 17.78 -34.10
C LEU A 28 -5.05 16.81 -32.94
N GLY A 29 -6.10 16.27 -32.35
CA GLY A 29 -5.99 15.39 -31.20
C GLY A 29 -5.43 14.00 -31.53
N LEU A 30 -5.57 13.50 -32.76
CA LEU A 30 -4.82 12.32 -33.24
C LEU A 30 -3.31 12.58 -33.21
N VAL A 31 -2.88 13.75 -33.69
CA VAL A 31 -1.48 14.16 -33.63
C VAL A 31 -1.03 14.30 -32.17
N LEU A 32 -1.82 14.95 -31.31
CA LEU A 32 -1.50 15.09 -29.88
C LEU A 32 -1.45 13.75 -29.15
N ALA A 33 -2.36 12.82 -29.44
CA ALA A 33 -2.39 11.48 -28.87
C ALA A 33 -1.13 10.69 -29.26
N TYR A 34 -0.75 10.74 -30.54
CA TYR A 34 0.48 10.12 -31.02
C TYR A 34 1.73 10.75 -30.38
N LEU A 35 1.82 12.07 -30.38
CA LEU A 35 2.93 12.81 -29.77
C LEU A 35 3.03 12.50 -28.27
N THR A 36 1.92 12.47 -27.55
CA THR A 36 1.89 12.11 -26.12
C THR A 36 2.45 10.72 -25.91
N GLY A 37 2.08 9.72 -26.71
CA GLY A 37 2.64 8.38 -26.61
C GLY A 37 4.15 8.35 -26.85
N VAL A 38 4.63 9.06 -27.87
CA VAL A 38 6.06 9.15 -28.21
C VAL A 38 6.86 9.86 -27.12
N ILE A 39 6.38 11.02 -26.67
CA ILE A 39 7.01 11.84 -25.64
C ILE A 39 7.00 11.11 -24.32
N ASN A 40 5.85 10.58 -23.88
CA ASN A 40 5.73 9.89 -22.60
C ASN A 40 6.63 8.66 -22.54
N ARG A 41 6.71 7.87 -23.63
CA ARG A 41 7.65 6.75 -23.70
C ARG A 41 9.11 7.18 -23.51
N ARG A 42 9.51 8.32 -24.09
CA ARG A 42 10.87 8.88 -23.92
C ARG A 42 11.10 9.38 -22.51
N LEU A 43 10.13 10.10 -21.94
CA LEU A 43 10.20 10.64 -20.58
C LEU A 43 10.28 9.54 -19.54
N LEU A 44 9.41 8.53 -19.61
CA LEU A 44 9.41 7.40 -18.69
C LEU A 44 10.74 6.63 -18.72
N ARG A 45 11.34 6.44 -19.91
CA ARG A 45 12.67 5.84 -20.02
C ARG A 45 13.76 6.72 -19.41
N ARG A 46 13.73 8.03 -19.65
CA ARG A 46 14.69 8.98 -19.08
C ARG A 46 14.55 9.11 -17.57
N ALA A 47 13.35 8.95 -17.04
CA ALA A 47 13.05 9.00 -15.62
C ALA A 47 13.44 7.71 -14.87
N GLY A 48 14.01 6.71 -15.55
CA GLY A 48 14.43 5.46 -14.91
C GLY A 48 13.27 4.52 -14.54
N VAL A 49 12.10 4.69 -15.15
CA VAL A 49 10.92 3.88 -14.87
C VAL A 49 11.13 2.39 -15.17
N PRO A 50 11.81 1.98 -16.26
CA PRO A 50 12.12 0.56 -16.49
C PRO A 50 12.85 -0.10 -15.31
N GLU A 51 13.85 0.57 -14.77
CA GLU A 51 14.72 0.08 -13.69
C GLU A 51 13.95 0.00 -12.36
N VAL A 52 13.09 1.00 -12.10
CA VAL A 52 12.23 1.01 -10.91
C VAL A 52 11.14 -0.05 -10.97
N ILE A 53 10.73 -0.50 -12.15
CA ILE A 53 9.64 -1.47 -12.29
C ILE A 53 10.18 -2.90 -12.42
N GLU A 54 11.47 -3.07 -12.64
CA GLU A 54 12.12 -4.37 -12.73
C GLU A 54 11.86 -5.23 -11.47
N GLY A 55 11.39 -6.46 -11.71
CA GLY A 55 11.09 -7.46 -10.68
C GLY A 55 9.71 -7.34 -10.04
N THR A 56 8.95 -6.28 -10.34
CA THR A 56 7.61 -6.04 -9.77
C THR A 56 6.56 -6.98 -10.36
N ALA A 57 5.47 -7.20 -9.62
CA ALA A 57 4.31 -7.96 -10.07
C ALA A 57 3.72 -7.34 -11.34
N PHE A 58 3.64 -6.02 -11.43
CA PHE A 58 3.14 -5.33 -12.62
C PHE A 58 3.99 -5.60 -13.86
N GLU A 59 5.32 -5.65 -13.73
CA GLU A 59 6.21 -5.99 -14.84
C GLU A 59 6.01 -7.43 -15.32
N ARG A 60 5.80 -8.38 -14.40
CA ARG A 60 5.52 -9.78 -14.74
C ARG A 60 4.22 -9.89 -15.53
N THR A 61 3.16 -9.22 -15.06
CA THR A 61 1.89 -9.14 -15.80
C THR A 61 2.06 -8.47 -17.16
N ALA A 62 2.84 -7.39 -17.25
CA ALA A 62 3.10 -6.73 -18.53
C ALA A 62 3.81 -7.66 -19.53
N ARG A 63 4.78 -8.46 -19.06
CA ARG A 63 5.52 -9.43 -19.90
C ARG A 63 4.65 -10.58 -20.38
N GLU A 64 3.65 -10.99 -19.59
CA GLU A 64 2.67 -12.01 -19.99
C GLU A 64 1.88 -11.60 -21.25
N PHE A 65 1.64 -10.29 -21.43
CA PHE A 65 1.01 -9.73 -22.63
C PHE A 65 2.01 -9.31 -23.72
N ASP A 66 3.25 -9.84 -23.70
CA ASP A 66 4.33 -9.51 -24.65
C ASP A 66 4.58 -7.98 -24.79
N THR A 67 4.47 -7.27 -23.67
CA THR A 67 4.64 -5.81 -23.63
C THR A 67 5.54 -5.39 -22.46
N SER A 68 5.88 -4.11 -22.43
CA SER A 68 6.62 -3.52 -21.32
C SER A 68 5.77 -2.49 -20.59
N THR A 69 6.02 -2.30 -19.31
CA THR A 69 5.28 -1.31 -18.49
C THR A 69 5.33 0.08 -19.10
N VAL A 70 6.49 0.53 -19.56
CA VAL A 70 6.62 1.82 -20.24
C VAL A 70 5.77 1.86 -21.51
N ARG A 71 5.67 0.77 -22.27
CA ARG A 71 4.81 0.71 -23.46
C ARG A 71 3.33 0.76 -23.08
N ILE A 72 2.92 0.06 -22.01
CA ILE A 72 1.55 0.10 -21.49
C ILE A 72 1.22 1.53 -21.07
N LEU A 73 2.02 2.16 -20.22
CA LEU A 73 1.79 3.52 -19.73
C LEU A 73 1.75 4.54 -20.88
N ALA A 74 2.67 4.45 -21.85
CA ALA A 74 2.68 5.33 -23.01
C ALA A 74 1.44 5.14 -23.90
N LYS A 75 1.03 3.89 -24.17
CA LYS A 75 -0.20 3.58 -24.92
C LYS A 75 -1.44 4.05 -24.17
N LEU A 76 -1.50 3.83 -22.86
CA LEU A 76 -2.61 4.26 -22.01
C LEU A 76 -2.76 5.78 -22.04
N SER A 77 -1.66 6.54 -21.92
CA SER A 77 -1.69 8.00 -22.09
C SER A 77 -2.14 8.42 -23.48
N SER A 78 -1.67 7.75 -24.54
CA SER A 78 -2.07 8.03 -25.91
C SER A 78 -3.57 7.79 -26.14
N TYR A 79 -4.10 6.65 -25.69
CA TYR A 79 -5.52 6.33 -25.77
C TYR A 79 -6.38 7.24 -24.90
N PHE A 80 -5.88 7.66 -23.74
CA PHE A 80 -6.56 8.65 -22.91
C PHE A 80 -6.72 9.98 -23.65
N ILE A 81 -5.65 10.51 -24.26
CA ILE A 81 -5.73 11.75 -25.05
C ILE A 81 -6.65 11.57 -26.26
N LEU A 82 -6.61 10.41 -26.93
CA LEU A 82 -7.50 10.12 -28.04
C LEU A 82 -8.97 10.10 -27.60
N ALA A 83 -9.28 9.45 -26.48
CA ALA A 83 -10.63 9.38 -25.95
C ALA A 83 -11.15 10.76 -25.51
N VAL A 84 -10.33 11.57 -24.83
CA VAL A 84 -10.65 12.97 -24.51
C VAL A 84 -10.90 13.77 -25.80
N THR A 85 -10.06 13.59 -26.82
CA THR A 85 -10.22 14.26 -28.12
C THR A 85 -11.55 13.92 -28.76
N VAL A 86 -11.92 12.64 -28.79
CA VAL A 86 -13.19 12.18 -29.36
C VAL A 86 -14.36 12.81 -28.62
N ILE A 87 -14.31 12.85 -27.28
CA ILE A 87 -15.35 13.49 -26.47
C ILE A 87 -15.45 14.99 -26.80
N VAL A 88 -14.32 15.70 -26.85
CA VAL A 88 -14.29 17.13 -27.19
C VAL A 88 -14.85 17.38 -28.59
N ALA A 89 -14.49 16.54 -29.57
CA ALA A 89 -15.02 16.64 -30.93
C ALA A 89 -16.54 16.42 -30.97
N LEU A 90 -17.06 15.43 -30.23
CA LEU A 90 -18.49 15.17 -30.11
C LEU A 90 -19.24 16.33 -29.44
N THR A 91 -18.64 16.96 -28.43
CA THR A 91 -19.18 18.17 -27.80
C THR A 91 -19.23 19.35 -28.78
N VAL A 92 -18.17 19.56 -29.58
CA VAL A 92 -18.12 20.63 -30.59
C VAL A 92 -19.14 20.40 -31.71
N ALA A 93 -19.40 19.13 -32.07
CA ALA A 93 -20.37 18.75 -33.07
C ALA A 93 -21.85 18.99 -32.66
N ASP A 94 -22.12 19.34 -31.40
CA ASP A 94 -23.45 19.68 -30.88
C ASP A 94 -24.49 18.58 -31.12
N VAL A 95 -24.09 17.33 -30.90
CA VAL A 95 -24.97 16.17 -31.12
C VAL A 95 -26.00 16.11 -29.98
N ASN A 96 -27.15 16.77 -30.19
CA ASN A 96 -28.25 17.04 -29.24
C ASN A 96 -28.89 15.85 -28.51
N TYR A 97 -28.39 14.62 -28.67
CA TYR A 97 -29.06 13.43 -28.14
C TYR A 97 -28.56 12.97 -26.75
N LEU A 98 -27.42 13.46 -26.24
CA LEU A 98 -26.80 12.90 -25.03
C LEU A 98 -25.88 13.89 -24.25
N GLU A 99 -26.14 15.20 -24.24
CA GLU A 99 -25.24 16.19 -23.60
C GLU A 99 -24.89 15.86 -22.14
N GLN A 100 -25.86 15.39 -21.37
CA GLN A 100 -25.65 15.02 -19.96
C GLN A 100 -24.81 13.74 -19.80
N PHE A 101 -24.92 12.79 -20.73
CA PHE A 101 -24.10 11.58 -20.73
C PHE A 101 -22.66 11.90 -21.15
N TRP A 102 -22.46 12.66 -22.23
CA TRP A 102 -21.12 13.00 -22.72
C TRP A 102 -20.34 13.87 -21.74
N SER A 103 -21.00 14.80 -21.05
CA SER A 103 -20.36 15.61 -19.99
C SER A 103 -19.94 14.77 -18.79
N GLY A 104 -20.78 13.80 -18.36
CA GLY A 104 -20.42 12.84 -17.32
C GLY A 104 -19.21 12.00 -17.68
N VAL A 105 -19.17 11.45 -18.90
CA VAL A 105 -18.03 10.69 -19.42
C VAL A 105 -16.77 11.56 -19.50
N ALA A 106 -16.90 12.80 -19.98
CA ALA A 106 -15.79 13.77 -20.05
C ALA A 106 -15.16 14.05 -18.69
N ALA A 107 -15.97 14.17 -17.64
CA ALA A 107 -15.51 14.42 -16.28
C ALA A 107 -14.97 13.15 -15.59
N PHE A 108 -15.50 11.98 -15.93
CA PHE A 108 -15.10 10.70 -15.35
C PHE A 108 -13.77 10.18 -15.89
N LEU A 109 -13.52 10.33 -17.19
CA LEU A 109 -12.37 9.73 -17.85
C LEU A 109 -11.01 10.17 -17.26
N PRO A 110 -10.76 11.47 -16.95
CA PRO A 110 -9.53 11.91 -16.31
C PRO A 110 -9.35 11.32 -14.91
N ARG A 111 -10.44 11.23 -14.14
CA ARG A 111 -10.43 10.65 -12.80
C ARG A 111 -10.07 9.17 -12.84
N LEU A 112 -10.65 8.42 -13.77
CA LEU A 112 -10.31 7.02 -14.00
C LEU A 112 -8.84 6.85 -14.39
N PHE A 113 -8.32 7.70 -15.27
CA PHE A 113 -6.91 7.65 -15.67
C PHE A 113 -5.98 7.85 -14.47
N VAL A 114 -6.23 8.86 -13.63
CA VAL A 114 -5.45 9.10 -12.41
C VAL A 114 -5.56 7.90 -11.45
N ALA A 115 -6.75 7.33 -11.26
CA ALA A 115 -6.96 6.15 -10.43
C ALA A 115 -6.10 4.96 -10.87
N VAL A 116 -6.09 4.66 -12.18
CA VAL A 116 -5.28 3.58 -12.74
C VAL A 116 -3.79 3.85 -12.56
N VAL A 117 -3.33 5.07 -12.81
CA VAL A 117 -1.91 5.44 -12.62
C VAL A 117 -1.50 5.28 -11.16
N VAL A 118 -2.28 5.80 -10.21
CA VAL A 118 -2.01 5.67 -8.77
C VAL A 118 -1.97 4.21 -8.35
N PHE A 119 -2.89 3.39 -8.84
CA PHE A 119 -2.91 1.95 -8.52
C PHE A 119 -1.67 1.23 -9.02
N ILE A 120 -1.25 1.49 -10.27
CA ILE A 120 -0.01 0.92 -10.84
C ILE A 120 1.20 1.34 -10.02
N VAL A 121 1.31 2.62 -9.67
CA VAL A 121 2.38 3.14 -8.82
C VAL A 121 2.37 2.44 -7.46
N GLY A 122 1.20 2.25 -6.86
CA GLY A 122 1.04 1.53 -5.60
C GLY A 122 1.59 0.11 -5.62
N ILE A 123 1.33 -0.65 -6.68
CA ILE A 123 1.89 -2.00 -6.85
C ILE A 123 3.42 -1.94 -6.91
N VAL A 124 3.97 -1.05 -7.73
CA VAL A 124 5.42 -0.91 -7.90
C VAL A 124 6.11 -0.52 -6.59
N VAL A 125 5.57 0.47 -5.88
CA VAL A 125 6.08 0.90 -4.57
C VAL A 125 5.96 -0.22 -3.55
N GLY A 126 4.85 -0.95 -3.54
CA GLY A 126 4.63 -2.09 -2.65
C GLY A 126 5.65 -3.21 -2.85
N ASP A 127 5.90 -3.60 -4.10
CA ASP A 127 6.91 -4.61 -4.44
C ASP A 127 8.33 -4.19 -4.05
N LYS A 128 8.69 -2.92 -4.26
CA LYS A 128 10.01 -2.41 -3.84
C LYS A 128 10.13 -2.32 -2.32
N ALA A 129 9.06 -1.97 -1.62
CA ALA A 129 9.03 -1.96 -0.17
C ALA A 129 9.17 -3.38 0.42
N GLU A 130 8.50 -4.38 -0.18
CA GLU A 130 8.69 -5.80 0.18
C GLU A 130 10.15 -6.22 0.01
N LEU A 131 10.76 -5.94 -1.13
CA LEU A 131 12.16 -6.30 -1.37
C LEU A 131 13.12 -5.64 -0.37
N LEU A 132 12.93 -4.34 -0.11
CA LEU A 132 13.73 -3.59 0.85
C LEU A 132 13.62 -4.19 2.26
N VAL A 133 12.41 -4.47 2.72
CA VAL A 133 12.18 -5.04 4.05
C VAL A 133 12.71 -6.47 4.13
N ALA A 134 12.48 -7.29 3.10
CA ALA A 134 13.02 -8.64 3.03
C ALA A 134 14.55 -8.65 3.12
N GLU A 135 15.22 -7.76 2.40
CA GLU A 135 16.68 -7.66 2.42
C GLU A 135 17.22 -7.26 3.81
N ARG A 136 16.55 -6.34 4.50
CA ARG A 136 16.92 -5.95 5.88
C ARG A 136 16.71 -7.08 6.88
N LEU A 137 15.72 -7.94 6.66
CA LEU A 137 15.39 -9.05 7.55
C LEU A 137 16.15 -10.34 7.25
N ARG A 138 16.85 -10.46 6.10
CA ARG A 138 17.62 -11.67 5.71
C ARG A 138 18.63 -12.15 6.75
N GLY A 139 19.18 -11.23 7.56
CA GLY A 139 20.14 -11.57 8.61
C GLY A 139 19.53 -12.19 9.87
N ILE A 140 18.20 -12.17 10.01
CA ILE A 140 17.51 -12.59 11.23
C ILE A 140 16.93 -14.00 11.01
N LYS A 141 17.42 -14.98 11.80
CA LYS A 141 16.98 -16.38 11.74
C LYS A 141 15.66 -16.62 12.50
N LEU A 142 14.65 -15.80 12.25
CA LEU A 142 13.32 -15.95 12.84
C LEU A 142 12.30 -16.23 11.73
N PRO A 143 11.79 -17.47 11.64
CA PRO A 143 10.81 -17.84 10.61
C PRO A 143 9.57 -16.94 10.63
N GLU A 144 9.15 -16.44 11.80
CA GLU A 144 7.96 -15.60 11.93
C GLU A 144 8.12 -14.23 11.24
N LEU A 145 9.35 -13.73 11.05
CA LEU A 145 9.59 -12.45 10.39
C LEU A 145 9.42 -12.51 8.87
N GLY A 146 9.30 -13.72 8.29
CA GLY A 146 9.11 -13.92 6.85
C GLY A 146 7.80 -13.34 6.31
N VAL A 147 6.80 -13.08 7.16
CA VAL A 147 5.52 -12.48 6.74
C VAL A 147 5.55 -10.95 6.66
N LEU A 148 6.49 -10.29 7.36
CA LEU A 148 6.55 -8.83 7.43
C LEU A 148 6.74 -8.14 6.05
N PRO A 149 7.66 -8.60 5.17
CA PRO A 149 7.82 -7.99 3.84
C PRO A 149 6.52 -8.00 3.03
N THR A 150 5.81 -9.12 3.06
CA THR A 150 4.53 -9.32 2.38
C THR A 150 3.46 -8.41 2.95
N LEU A 151 3.36 -8.29 4.29
CA LEU A 151 2.43 -7.37 4.96
C LEU A 151 2.69 -5.91 4.57
N VAL A 152 3.95 -5.50 4.47
CA VAL A 152 4.32 -4.13 4.05
C VAL A 152 3.82 -3.85 2.63
N LYS A 153 4.07 -4.75 1.67
CA LYS A 153 3.55 -4.60 0.30
C LYS A 153 2.04 -4.46 0.27
N TYR A 154 1.31 -5.37 0.91
CA TYR A 154 -0.15 -5.32 0.86
C TYR A 154 -0.71 -4.09 1.56
N SER A 155 -0.04 -3.57 2.59
CA SER A 155 -0.40 -2.29 3.21
C SER A 155 -0.26 -1.12 2.23
N VAL A 156 0.84 -1.05 1.48
CA VAL A 156 1.05 -0.01 0.45
C VAL A 156 0.02 -0.13 -0.67
N VAL A 157 -0.21 -1.33 -1.18
CA VAL A 157 -1.20 -1.59 -2.24
C VAL A 157 -2.61 -1.26 -1.77
N TYR A 158 -2.96 -1.55 -0.52
CA TYR A 158 -4.25 -1.21 0.07
C TYR A 158 -4.47 0.30 0.09
N VAL A 159 -3.49 1.08 0.57
CA VAL A 159 -3.58 2.55 0.57
C VAL A 159 -3.71 3.10 -0.84
N ALA A 160 -2.91 2.60 -1.80
CA ALA A 160 -3.01 3.01 -3.19
C ALA A 160 -4.40 2.69 -3.80
N THR A 161 -4.98 1.56 -3.40
CA THR A 161 -6.35 1.16 -3.80
C THR A 161 -7.38 2.14 -3.25
N LEU A 162 -7.28 2.54 -1.98
CA LEU A 162 -8.17 3.54 -1.40
C LEU A 162 -8.07 4.90 -2.12
N ILE A 163 -6.86 5.33 -2.45
CA ILE A 163 -6.66 6.57 -3.21
C ILE A 163 -7.30 6.45 -4.61
N ALA A 164 -7.06 5.33 -5.30
CA ALA A 164 -7.63 5.08 -6.62
C ALA A 164 -9.18 5.05 -6.60
N LEU A 165 -9.77 4.36 -5.63
CA LEU A 165 -11.22 4.33 -5.42
C LEU A 165 -11.79 5.73 -5.17
N GLY A 166 -11.11 6.53 -4.34
CA GLY A 166 -11.51 7.91 -4.06
C GLY A 166 -11.51 8.79 -5.32
N GLN A 167 -10.56 8.61 -6.24
CA GLN A 167 -10.54 9.35 -7.51
C GLN A 167 -11.79 9.08 -8.36
N VAL A 168 -12.24 7.83 -8.39
CA VAL A 168 -13.42 7.40 -9.17
C VAL A 168 -14.74 7.80 -8.48
N GLY A 169 -14.68 8.37 -7.28
CA GLY A 169 -15.85 8.84 -6.52
C GLY A 169 -16.46 7.78 -5.59
N VAL A 170 -15.76 6.67 -5.37
CA VAL A 170 -16.18 5.67 -4.38
C VAL A 170 -15.94 6.21 -2.98
N GLN A 171 -16.94 6.09 -2.10
CA GLN A 171 -16.83 6.52 -0.71
C GLN A 171 -15.93 5.55 0.08
N THR A 172 -14.69 5.94 0.32
CA THR A 172 -13.69 5.10 1.00
C THR A 172 -13.68 5.23 2.52
N LEU A 173 -14.46 6.15 3.09
CA LEU A 173 -14.51 6.41 4.53
C LEU A 173 -14.82 5.14 5.33
N ALA A 174 -15.82 4.36 4.89
CA ALA A 174 -16.17 3.10 5.55
C ALA A 174 -15.00 2.10 5.58
N LEU A 175 -14.23 2.02 4.49
CA LEU A 175 -13.05 1.15 4.40
C LEU A 175 -11.92 1.63 5.33
N ILE A 176 -11.70 2.95 5.41
CA ILE A 176 -10.71 3.55 6.29
C ILE A 176 -11.07 3.30 7.76
N VAL A 177 -12.34 3.51 8.14
CA VAL A 177 -12.82 3.26 9.51
C VAL A 177 -12.66 1.78 9.88
N LEU A 178 -13.00 0.87 8.97
CA LEU A 178 -12.84 -0.56 9.19
C LEU A 178 -11.37 -0.96 9.36
N LEU A 179 -10.46 -0.44 8.52
CA LEU A 179 -9.02 -0.66 8.67
C LEU A 179 -8.53 -0.14 10.03
N ALA A 180 -8.94 1.06 10.42
CA ALA A 180 -8.55 1.65 11.70
C ALA A 180 -9.02 0.78 12.88
N ALA A 181 -10.24 0.25 12.82
CA ALA A 181 -10.76 -0.67 13.83
C ALA A 181 -9.94 -1.96 13.92
N TYR A 182 -9.60 -2.59 12.79
CA TYR A 182 -8.77 -3.79 12.78
C TYR A 182 -7.33 -3.52 13.26
N ALA A 183 -6.73 -2.41 12.82
CA ALA A 183 -5.39 -2.01 13.26
C ALA A 183 -5.37 -1.74 14.76
N PHE A 184 -6.37 -1.01 15.28
CA PHE A 184 -6.53 -0.77 16.71
C PHE A 184 -6.69 -2.08 17.48
N ALA A 185 -7.56 -2.98 17.02
CA ALA A 185 -7.76 -4.28 17.64
C ALA A 185 -6.46 -5.08 17.69
N LEU A 186 -5.71 -5.17 16.58
CA LEU A 186 -4.43 -5.87 16.52
C LEU A 186 -3.44 -5.34 17.55
N VAL A 187 -3.27 -4.01 17.61
CA VAL A 187 -2.35 -3.36 18.57
C VAL A 187 -2.80 -3.61 20.00
N LEU A 188 -4.09 -3.50 20.29
CA LEU A 188 -4.65 -3.74 21.61
C LEU A 188 -4.44 -5.20 22.06
N PHE A 189 -4.74 -6.16 21.19
CA PHE A 189 -4.56 -7.58 21.50
C PHE A 189 -3.08 -7.94 21.68
N ALA A 190 -2.19 -7.41 20.84
CA ALA A 190 -0.75 -7.60 21.01
C ALA A 190 -0.27 -7.04 22.35
N ALA A 191 -0.66 -5.80 22.69
CA ALA A 191 -0.32 -5.18 23.95
C ALA A 191 -0.83 -6.00 25.15
N LEU A 192 -2.08 -6.47 25.09
CA LEU A 192 -2.68 -7.29 26.14
C LEU A 192 -1.99 -8.66 26.27
N ALA A 193 -1.65 -9.30 25.15
CA ALA A 193 -0.96 -10.58 25.13
C ALA A 193 0.47 -10.47 25.72
N THR A 194 1.16 -9.35 25.47
CA THR A 194 2.54 -9.14 25.97
C THR A 194 2.60 -8.48 27.35
N LYS A 195 1.46 -8.21 28.01
CA LYS A 195 1.41 -7.41 29.24
C LYS A 195 2.31 -7.96 30.36
N ASP A 196 2.32 -9.28 30.54
CA ASP A 196 3.05 -9.91 31.64
C ASP A 196 4.55 -10.02 31.33
N LEU A 197 4.93 -10.16 30.06
CA LEU A 197 6.33 -10.09 29.62
C LEU A 197 6.92 -8.70 29.87
N VAL A 198 6.19 -7.65 29.50
CA VAL A 198 6.61 -6.26 29.72
C VAL A 198 6.69 -5.94 31.22
N ALA A 199 5.71 -6.39 32.00
CA ALA A 199 5.73 -6.23 33.46
C ALA A 199 6.94 -6.94 34.10
N SER A 200 7.30 -8.13 33.59
CA SER A 200 8.45 -8.89 34.07
C SER A 200 9.77 -8.20 33.73
N ALA A 201 9.92 -7.68 32.51
CA ALA A 201 11.09 -6.89 32.12
C ALA A 201 11.25 -5.64 32.99
N ALA A 202 10.16 -4.89 33.21
CA ALA A 202 10.20 -3.69 34.06
C ALA A 202 10.61 -4.03 35.50
N ALA A 203 10.07 -5.12 36.04
CA ALA A 203 10.45 -5.64 37.34
C ALA A 203 11.93 -6.04 37.39
N GLY A 204 12.41 -6.79 36.38
CA GLY A 204 13.82 -7.20 36.31
C GLY A 204 14.79 -6.03 36.22
N VAL A 205 14.50 -5.00 35.42
CA VAL A 205 15.31 -3.77 35.38
C VAL A 205 15.44 -3.14 36.77
N PHE A 206 14.34 -3.06 37.53
CA PHE A 206 14.40 -2.54 38.89
C PHE A 206 15.24 -3.43 39.82
N LEU A 207 15.03 -4.75 39.78
CA LEU A 207 15.75 -5.71 40.62
C LEU A 207 17.25 -5.67 40.35
N LEU A 208 17.66 -5.60 39.08
CA LEU A 208 19.05 -5.49 38.66
C LEU A 208 19.70 -4.17 39.10
N LEU A 209 18.96 -3.06 39.07
CA LEU A 209 19.48 -1.74 39.42
C LEU A 209 19.51 -1.46 40.93
N ARG A 210 18.50 -1.93 41.66
CA ARG A 210 18.35 -1.65 43.09
C ARG A 210 18.85 -2.78 43.98
N GLN A 211 19.00 -3.98 43.44
CA GLN A 211 19.48 -5.19 44.11
C GLN A 211 18.93 -5.33 45.54
N PRO A 212 17.59 -5.35 45.72
CA PRO A 212 16.99 -5.50 47.06
C PRO A 212 17.30 -6.86 47.70
N TYR A 213 17.68 -7.84 46.88
CA TYR A 213 18.25 -9.14 47.23
C TYR A 213 19.25 -9.49 46.13
N GLY A 214 20.21 -10.37 46.45
CA GLY A 214 21.28 -10.78 45.57
C GLY A 214 21.40 -12.30 45.41
N ILE A 215 22.33 -12.69 44.56
CA ILE A 215 22.72 -14.10 44.39
C ILE A 215 23.26 -14.61 45.73
N GLY A 216 22.79 -15.79 46.15
CA GLY A 216 23.13 -16.42 47.43
C GLY A 216 22.19 -16.07 48.59
N ASP A 217 21.26 -15.12 48.43
CA ASP A 217 20.26 -14.84 49.45
C ASP A 217 19.18 -15.94 49.46
N GLU A 218 18.77 -16.37 50.66
CA GLU A 218 17.62 -17.26 50.81
C GLU A 218 16.32 -16.43 50.82
N VAL A 219 15.43 -16.74 49.89
CA VAL A 219 14.20 -15.97 49.67
C VAL A 219 12.97 -16.87 49.58
N ARG A 220 11.82 -16.25 49.78
CA ARG A 220 10.51 -16.83 49.44
C ARG A 220 9.71 -15.88 48.57
N VAL A 221 9.26 -16.35 47.41
CA VAL A 221 8.44 -15.60 46.45
C VAL A 221 7.56 -16.57 45.67
N ALA A 222 6.34 -16.16 45.33
CA ALA A 222 5.40 -16.99 44.56
C ALA A 222 5.10 -18.38 45.17
N GLY A 223 5.24 -18.52 46.49
CA GLY A 223 5.06 -19.79 47.20
C GLY A 223 6.32 -20.67 47.25
N GLU A 224 7.35 -20.36 46.46
CA GLU A 224 8.62 -21.11 46.41
C GLU A 224 9.63 -20.53 47.40
N ARG A 225 10.37 -21.41 48.09
CA ARG A 225 11.47 -21.05 49.01
C ARG A 225 12.76 -21.68 48.51
N GLY A 226 13.82 -20.90 48.40
CA GLY A 226 15.13 -21.39 48.02
C GLY A 226 16.18 -20.28 47.97
N VAL A 227 17.34 -20.59 47.42
CA VAL A 227 18.47 -19.66 47.28
C VAL A 227 18.48 -19.07 45.88
N VAL A 228 18.65 -17.75 45.78
CA VAL A 228 18.73 -17.06 44.47
C VAL A 228 20.03 -17.42 43.77
N GLN A 229 19.93 -17.98 42.57
CA GLN A 229 21.10 -18.31 41.74
C GLN A 229 21.40 -17.22 40.72
N GLU A 230 20.38 -16.73 40.04
CA GLU A 230 20.52 -15.72 38.99
C GLU A 230 19.28 -14.84 38.89
N VAL A 231 19.48 -13.57 38.58
CA VAL A 231 18.41 -12.61 38.29
C VAL A 231 18.59 -12.13 36.86
N ASP A 232 17.69 -12.55 35.98
CA ASP A 232 17.63 -12.14 34.58
C ASP A 232 16.71 -10.93 34.40
N LEU A 233 16.65 -10.41 33.16
CA LEU A 233 15.71 -9.35 32.80
C LEU A 233 14.24 -9.77 33.02
N PHE A 234 13.89 -11.02 32.74
CA PHE A 234 12.49 -11.49 32.77
C PHE A 234 12.15 -12.41 33.94
N VAL A 235 13.12 -13.18 34.43
CA VAL A 235 12.92 -14.23 35.42
C VAL A 235 14.01 -14.17 36.50
N THR A 236 13.73 -14.77 37.64
CA THR A 236 14.70 -15.04 38.71
C THR A 236 14.74 -16.54 38.91
N HIS A 237 15.94 -17.11 38.93
CA HIS A 237 16.18 -18.54 39.14
C HIS A 237 16.46 -18.79 40.62
N ILE A 238 15.66 -19.65 41.23
CA ILE A 238 15.73 -20.00 42.66
C ILE A 238 15.93 -21.50 42.77
N GLU A 239 16.94 -21.93 43.51
CA GLU A 239 17.24 -23.35 43.70
C GLU A 239 16.86 -23.82 45.11
N THR A 240 16.24 -24.99 45.20
CA THR A 240 15.90 -25.65 46.46
C THR A 240 15.97 -27.17 46.30
N ASP A 241 16.65 -27.86 47.22
CA ASP A 241 16.80 -29.32 47.22
C ASP A 241 17.22 -29.96 45.86
N GLY A 242 17.95 -29.22 45.03
CA GLY A 242 18.40 -29.65 43.70
C GLY A 242 17.38 -29.44 42.55
N GLU A 243 16.25 -28.78 42.82
CA GLU A 243 15.29 -28.32 41.83
C GLU A 243 15.46 -26.82 41.54
N GLU A 244 15.40 -26.44 40.26
CA GLU A 244 15.48 -25.04 39.81
C GLU A 244 14.08 -24.50 39.48
N HIS A 245 13.68 -23.45 40.19
CA HIS A 245 12.42 -22.75 40.00
C HIS A 245 12.65 -21.46 39.20
N VAL A 246 12.02 -21.36 38.03
CA VAL A 246 12.08 -20.18 37.17
C VAL A 246 10.88 -19.27 37.47
N VAL A 247 11.10 -18.24 38.29
CA VAL A 247 10.03 -17.33 38.74
C VAL A 247 10.01 -16.05 37.89
N PRO A 248 8.90 -15.70 37.23
CA PRO A 248 8.78 -14.44 36.53
C PRO A 248 8.96 -13.23 37.45
N ASN A 249 9.76 -12.25 37.05
CA ASN A 249 10.08 -11.09 37.90
C ASN A 249 8.86 -10.26 38.30
N HIS A 250 7.78 -10.27 37.50
CA HIS A 250 6.55 -9.57 37.86
C HIS A 250 5.87 -10.16 39.12
N ALA A 251 6.12 -11.43 39.45
CA ALA A 251 5.58 -12.07 40.65
C ALA A 251 6.13 -11.43 41.93
N VAL A 252 7.41 -11.05 41.93
CA VAL A 252 8.07 -10.32 43.04
C VAL A 252 7.32 -9.04 43.40
N PHE A 253 6.83 -8.31 42.39
CA PHE A 253 6.09 -7.07 42.59
C PHE A 253 4.62 -7.27 42.91
N ARG A 254 4.01 -8.36 42.43
CA ARG A 254 2.60 -8.66 42.71
C ARG A 254 2.39 -9.26 44.09
N GLU A 255 3.30 -10.12 44.52
CA GLU A 255 3.15 -10.95 45.72
C GLU A 255 4.08 -10.54 46.86
N GLY A 256 5.15 -9.80 46.54
CA GLY A 256 6.20 -9.45 47.48
C GLY A 256 7.26 -10.55 47.63
N ILE A 257 8.41 -10.19 48.16
CA ILE A 257 9.51 -11.11 48.46
C ILE A 257 9.85 -11.06 49.94
N VAL A 258 10.11 -12.22 50.51
CA VAL A 258 10.57 -12.37 51.90
C VAL A 258 12.03 -12.81 51.88
N LEU A 259 12.92 -12.02 52.50
CA LEU A 259 14.30 -12.42 52.74
C LEU A 259 14.37 -13.18 54.08
N ILE A 260 14.94 -14.38 54.05
CA ILE A 260 15.14 -15.20 55.24
C ILE A 260 16.56 -14.93 55.74
N ARG A 261 16.70 -14.56 57.02
CA ARG A 261 17.99 -14.32 57.66
C ARG A 261 18.05 -15.19 58.90
N ASP A 262 18.99 -16.12 58.91
CA ASP A 262 19.37 -16.90 60.09
C ASP A 262 20.32 -16.11 61.02
#